data_AF-A0A7V8XWT6-F1
#
_entry.id   AF-A0A7V8XWT6-F1
#
_cell.length_a   1.000
_cell.length_b   1.000
_cell.length_c   1.000
_cell.angle_alpha   90.00
_cell.angle_beta   90.00
_cell.angle_gamma   90.00
#
_symmetry.space_group_name_H-M   'P 1'
#
loop_
_entity.id
_entity.type
_entity.pdbx_description
1 polymer ?
#
loop_
_entity_poly.entity_id
_entity_poly.type
_entity_poly.pdbx_seq_one_letter_code
_entity_poly.pdbx_strand_id
1 'polypeptide(L)' 'MNLERVVWRHSLRFWFLVLNLIGNALLLHGSLLYVQFGTRAGELLLGATLTIWCVLVLAIPDK' A
#
# COMPACT_ATOMS: atom_id res chain seq x y z
N MET A 1 12.26 27.70 -10.42
CA MET A 1 12.55 26.30 -10.02
C MET A 1 11.46 25.83 -9.06
N ASN A 2 10.54 24.95 -9.49
CA ASN A 2 9.89 23.94 -8.62
C ASN A 2 8.79 23.10 -9.29
N LEU A 3 8.46 23.33 -10.56
CA LEU A 3 7.45 22.51 -11.25
C LEU A 3 7.82 21.02 -11.28
N GLU A 4 9.07 20.70 -11.60
CA GLU A 4 9.58 19.31 -11.62
C GLU A 4 9.45 18.61 -10.26
N ARG A 5 9.67 19.33 -9.16
CA ARG A 5 9.61 18.79 -7.80
C ARG A 5 8.18 18.47 -7.38
N VAL A 6 7.22 19.31 -7.81
CA VAL A 6 5.78 19.11 -7.57
C VAL A 6 5.26 17.94 -8.40
N VAL A 7 5.61 17.88 -9.69
CA VAL A 7 5.22 16.78 -10.59
C VAL A 7 5.78 15.44 -10.10
N TRP A 8 7.05 15.42 -9.68
CA TRP A 8 7.69 14.23 -9.12
C TRP A 8 6.97 13.72 -7.86
N ARG A 9 6.59 14.64 -6.95
CA ARG A 9 5.85 14.29 -5.72
C ARG A 9 4.46 13.74 -6.01
N HIS A 10 3.71 14.37 -6.91
CA HIS A 10 2.39 13.88 -7.32
C HIS A 10 2.47 12.50 -7.98
N SER A 11 3.47 12.28 -8.83
CA SER A 11 3.73 10.98 -9.44
C SER A 11 4.04 9.92 -8.37
N LEU A 12 4.91 10.21 -7.40
CA LEU A 12 5.18 9.32 -6.27
C LEU A 12 3.92 8.98 -5.48
N ARG A 13 3.09 9.97 -5.13
CA ARG A 13 1.83 9.73 -4.41
C ARG A 13 0.86 8.86 -5.20
N PHE A 14 0.76 9.05 -6.52
CA PHE A 14 -0.03 8.18 -7.40
C PHE A 14 0.48 6.73 -7.34
N TRP A 15 1.79 6.51 -7.46
CA TRP A 15 2.36 5.17 -7.37
C TRP A 15 2.18 4.52 -6.00
N PHE A 16 2.29 5.30 -4.91
CA PHE A 16 1.99 4.81 -3.55
C PHE A 16 0.50 4.45 -3.38
N LEU A 17 -0.42 5.17 -4.01
CA LEU A 17 -1.84 4.80 -4.05
C LEU A 17 -2.07 3.48 -4.80
N VAL A 18 -1.39 3.28 -5.93
CA VAL A 18 -1.45 2.02 -6.68
C VAL A 18 -0.89 0.86 -5.84
N LEU A 19 0.27 1.06 -5.21
CA LEU A 19 0.86 0.08 -4.28
C LEU A 19 -0.06 -0.21 -3.08
N ASN A 20 -0.75 0.80 -2.54
CA ASN A 20 -1.71 0.61 -1.47
C ASN A 20 -2.90 -0.25 -1.92
N LEU A 21 -3.40 -0.05 -3.15
CA LEU A 21 -4.46 -0.89 -3.71
C LEU A 21 -4.00 -2.35 -3.84
N ILE A 22 -2.78 -2.58 -4.33
CA ILE A 22 -2.18 -3.91 -4.43
C ILE A 22 -2.04 -4.55 -3.04
N GLY A 23 -1.55 -3.79 -2.04
CA GLY A 23 -1.42 -4.26 -0.66
C GLY A 23 -2.75 -4.68 -0.04
N ASN A 24 -3.81 -3.90 -0.27
CA ASN A 24 -5.16 -4.25 0.19
C ASN A 24 -5.70 -5.50 -0.52
N ALA A 25 -5.47 -5.64 -1.83
CA ALA A 25 -5.88 -6.84 -2.55
C ALA A 25 -5.17 -8.10 -2.01
N LEU A 26 -3.86 -8.00 -1.74
CA LEU A 26 -3.07 -9.07 -1.13
C LEU A 26 -3.56 -9.40 0.29
N LEU A 27 -3.90 -8.38 1.08
CA LEU A 27 -4.44 -8.54 2.43
C LEU A 27 -5.78 -9.29 2.40
N LEU A 28 -6.69 -8.89 1.51
CA LEU A 28 -8.01 -9.54 1.35
C LEU A 28 -7.88 -10.98 0.85
N HIS A 29 -6.98 -11.22 -0.10
CA HIS A 29 -6.70 -12.57 -0.58
C HIS A 29 -6.12 -13.45 0.54
N GLY A 30 -5.12 -12.94 1.25
CA GLY A 30 -4.51 -13.62 2.38
C GLY A 30 -5.51 -13.88 3.52
N SER A 31 -6.42 -12.96 3.79
CA SER A 31 -7.45 -13.14 4.84
C SER A 31 -8.47 -14.20 4.46
N LEU A 32 -8.94 -14.22 3.21
CA LEU A 32 -9.83 -15.26 2.72
C LEU A 32 -9.19 -16.65 2.84
N LEU A 33 -7.93 -16.78 2.41
CA LEU A 33 -7.23 -18.06 2.49
C LEU A 33 -6.91 -18.47 3.93
N TYR A 34 -6.56 -17.52 4.79
CA TYR A 34 -6.32 -17.79 6.20
C TYR A 34 -7.59 -18.26 6.92
N VAL A 35 -8.74 -17.64 6.63
CA VAL A 35 -10.04 -18.05 7.19
C VAL A 35 -10.48 -19.41 6.65
N GLN A 36 -10.29 -19.67 5.35
CA GLN A 36 -10.74 -20.92 4.72
C GLN A 36 -9.85 -22.12 5.06
N PHE A 37 -8.54 -21.94 5.10
CA PHE A 37 -7.57 -23.04 5.15
C PHE A 37 -6.63 -22.97 6.36
N GLY A 38 -6.70 -21.95 7.21
CA GLY A 38 -5.80 -21.76 8.37
C GLY A 38 -4.32 -21.58 7.99
N THR A 39 -4.02 -21.43 6.70
CA THR A 39 -2.67 -21.39 6.13
C THR A 39 -2.46 -20.08 5.36
N ARG A 40 -1.21 -19.70 5.08
CA ARG A 40 -0.82 -18.45 4.37
C ARG A 40 -0.93 -17.14 5.15
N ALA A 41 -0.63 -17.15 6.44
CA ALA A 41 -0.44 -15.92 7.22
C ALA A 41 0.61 -14.97 6.60
N GLY A 42 1.57 -15.49 5.83
CA GLY A 42 2.57 -14.69 5.12
C GLY A 42 1.98 -13.69 4.11
N GLU A 43 1.03 -14.11 3.26
CA GLU A 43 0.37 -13.20 2.31
C GLU A 43 -0.44 -12.12 3.03
N LEU A 44 -1.13 -12.50 4.12
CA LEU A 44 -1.88 -11.56 4.96
C LEU A 44 -0.96 -10.53 5.63
N LEU A 45 0.15 -10.97 6.23
CA LEU A 45 1.11 -10.09 6.90
C LEU A 45 1.82 -9.17 5.89
N LEU A 46 2.17 -9.68 4.71
CA LEU A 46 2.75 -8.87 3.63
C LEU A 46 1.76 -7.80 3.16
N GLY A 47 0.50 -8.18 2.94
CA GLY A 47 -0.55 -7.24 2.54
C GLY A 47 -0.77 -6.16 3.60
N ALA A 48 -0.86 -6.55 4.88
CA ALA A 48 -1.03 -5.63 5.99
C ALA A 48 0.15 -4.64 6.09
N THR A 49 1.38 -5.16 6.07
CA THR A 49 2.60 -4.35 6.19
C THR A 49 2.70 -3.35 5.04
N LEU A 50 2.44 -3.80 3.81
CA LEU A 50 2.49 -2.95 2.62
C LEU A 50 1.44 -1.83 2.69
N THR A 51 0.22 -2.17 3.14
CA THR A 51 -0.89 -1.22 3.29
C THR A 51 -0.56 -0.16 4.35
N ILE A 52 -0.12 -0.59 5.54
CA ILE A 52 0.26 0.31 6.64
C ILE A 52 1.40 1.24 6.17
N TRP A 53 2.41 0.70 5.52
CA TRP A 53 3.52 1.48 4.99
C TRP A 53 3.05 2.55 3.99
N CYS A 54 2.19 2.19 3.03
CA CYS A 54 1.68 3.13 2.05
C CYS A 54 0.84 4.23 2.69
N VAL A 55 -0.01 3.89 3.68
CA VAL A 55 -0.81 4.86 4.42
C VAL A 55 0.08 5.84 5.18
N LEU A 56 1.13 5.36 5.84
CA LEU A 56 2.08 6.23 6.57
C LEU A 56 2.78 7.20 5.63
N VAL A 57 3.21 6.75 4.44
CA VAL A 57 3.84 7.61 3.44
C VAL A 57 2.85 8.63 2.85
N LEU A 58 1.61 8.22 2.56
CA LEU A 58 0.59 9.09 1.99
C LEU A 58 0.01 10.11 2.99
N ALA A 59 0.03 9.77 4.29
CA ALA A 59 -0.43 10.63 5.38
C ALA A 59 0.48 11.82 5.64
N ILE A 60 1.70 11.82 5.11
CA ILE A 60 2.60 12.98 5.18
C ILE A 60 1.97 14.11 4.34
N PRO A 61 1.60 15.25 4.96
CA PRO A 61 0.96 16.34 4.24
C PRO A 61 1.93 16.96 3.22
N ASP A 62 1.41 17.34 2.05
CA ASP A 62 2.16 18.16 1.10
C ASP A 62 2.27 19.57 1.71
N LYS A 63 3.50 20.03 1.92
CA LYS A 63 3.83 21.40 2.33
C LYS A 63 4.44 22.15 1.16
#